data_AF-A0A6G5R548-F1
#
_entry.id   AF-A0A6G5R548-F1
#
_cell.length_a   1.000
_cell.length_b   1.000
_cell.length_c   1.000
_cell.angle_alpha   90.00
_cell.angle_beta   90.00
_cell.angle_gamma   90.00
#
_symmetry.space_group_name_H-M   'P 1'
#
loop_
_entity.id
_entity.type
_entity.pdbx_description
1 polymer ?
#
loop_
_entity_poly.entity_id
_entity_poly.type
_entity_poly.pdbx_seq_one_letter_code
_entity_poly.pdbx_strand_id
1 'polypeptide(L)'
;MLKKVIALIACLFSFAFAESISDANLVKNLKVDRNLTPLAKSCVECHAKETPGIVADWKNSRHAHVGVSCTDCHSHPADSPMAMKQAHPKDSNNHVSALVSPKTCEKCHANEVKEFNESGHARGGIQVYAKKGMLDLMYHFEGRGHPDLQISPDSTGCMQCHGSVIKMDADNRPTKETWPNYGIGNLYPDGGIGGCKACHSGHKFAVSEARKPAACASCHLGPDHPDIEIYNNSMHGHIFNSEGSTWNFDSAPDTWAVPDYRAPTCATCHMSGVGELQTTHNVSRRLKWNLWAPHSNLRTGGNDTAVSEYQKTGKLNVGTPLAGHVDGPDAARKEMMMVCRECHSSLHSENFFAMADKHVMLYNDYHKDAKAMLDDLKSKKLLKEDPWADEFQRIYYHLWHHEGRRMRQGAMMNGPDYAHWHGVFELKDDIRKLKDIYDKRLKSGTIE
;
A
#
# COMPACT_ATOMS: atom_id res chain seq x y z
N MET A 1 55.48 4.19 -46.83
CA MET A 1 54.44 5.22 -47.03
C MET A 1 53.00 4.72 -46.82
N LEU A 2 52.73 3.40 -46.84
CA LEU A 2 51.36 2.87 -46.72
C LEU A 2 50.74 2.90 -45.30
N LYS A 3 51.55 2.87 -44.23
CA LYS A 3 51.06 2.88 -42.84
C LYS A 3 50.59 4.25 -42.32
N LYS A 4 51.05 5.36 -42.92
CA LYS A 4 50.64 6.72 -42.52
C LYS A 4 49.35 7.18 -43.22
N VAL A 5 48.97 6.56 -44.34
CA VAL A 5 47.73 6.87 -45.06
C VAL A 5 46.51 6.20 -44.43
N ILE A 6 46.68 4.99 -43.88
CA ILE A 6 45.59 4.23 -43.23
C ILE A 6 45.15 4.88 -41.90
N ALA A 7 46.09 5.45 -41.14
CA ALA A 7 45.76 6.15 -39.89
C ALA A 7 44.99 7.47 -40.11
N LEU A 8 45.25 8.17 -41.22
CA LEU A 8 44.54 9.42 -41.55
C LEU A 8 43.10 9.15 -42.01
N ILE A 9 42.86 8.04 -42.73
CA ILE A 9 41.51 7.66 -43.17
C ILE A 9 40.67 7.16 -41.99
N ALA A 10 41.26 6.45 -41.03
CA ALA A 10 40.55 5.99 -39.83
C ALA A 10 40.13 7.15 -38.90
N CYS A 11 40.91 8.24 -38.82
CA CYS A 11 40.51 9.44 -38.08
C CYS A 11 39.45 10.28 -38.80
N LEU A 12 39.42 10.32 -40.13
CA LEU A 12 38.39 11.06 -40.87
C LEU A 12 37.02 10.37 -40.87
N PHE A 13 36.97 9.04 -40.68
CA PHE A 13 35.71 8.31 -40.52
C PHE A 13 35.16 8.33 -39.08
N SER A 14 35.96 8.69 -38.08
CA SER A 14 35.50 8.77 -36.68
C SER A 14 34.95 10.15 -36.30
N PHE A 15 35.22 11.20 -37.07
CA PHE A 15 34.60 12.52 -36.89
C PHE A 15 33.29 12.70 -37.69
N ALA A 16 33.04 11.92 -38.74
CA ALA A 16 31.79 11.99 -39.51
C ALA A 16 30.59 11.29 -38.84
N PHE A 17 30.83 10.50 -37.79
CA PHE A 17 29.76 9.84 -37.00
C PHE A 17 29.41 10.58 -35.69
N ALA A 18 30.12 11.66 -35.36
CA ALA A 18 29.88 12.42 -34.14
C ALA A 18 28.90 13.60 -34.33
N GLU A 19 28.63 14.01 -35.57
CA GLU A 19 27.74 15.16 -35.87
C GLU A 19 26.30 14.77 -36.27
N SER A 20 25.89 13.50 -36.15
CA SER A 20 24.51 13.07 -36.46
C SER A 20 23.76 12.43 -35.29
N ILE A 21 24.21 12.61 -34.04
CA ILE A 21 23.51 12.06 -32.84
C ILE A 21 22.96 13.18 -31.92
N SER A 22 23.18 14.45 -32.25
CA SER A 22 22.42 15.56 -31.65
C SER A 22 21.13 15.77 -32.45
N ASP A 23 19.98 15.69 -31.79
CA ASP A 23 18.62 15.89 -32.31
C ASP A 23 17.96 14.74 -33.11
N ALA A 24 18.14 13.50 -32.66
CA ALA A 24 17.01 12.58 -32.69
C ALA A 24 15.99 13.02 -31.62
N ASN A 25 15.30 14.13 -31.87
CA ASN A 25 14.05 14.47 -31.18
C ASN A 25 13.08 13.31 -31.42
N LEU A 26 13.10 12.34 -30.50
CA LEU A 26 12.20 11.17 -30.43
C LEU A 26 10.76 11.59 -30.08
N VAL A 27 10.35 12.79 -30.48
CA VAL A 27 8.95 13.19 -30.50
C VAL A 27 8.32 12.43 -31.66
N LYS A 28 7.87 11.20 -31.39
CA LYS A 28 6.90 10.54 -32.28
C LYS A 28 5.72 11.50 -32.41
N ASN A 29 5.55 12.09 -33.60
CA ASN A 29 4.35 12.87 -33.92
C ASN A 29 3.16 11.92 -33.87
N LEU A 30 2.49 11.87 -32.72
CA LEU A 30 1.32 11.04 -32.49
C LEU A 30 0.10 11.77 -33.02
N LYS A 31 -0.36 11.43 -34.22
CA LYS A 31 -1.74 11.73 -34.64
C LYS A 31 -2.66 10.69 -34.02
N VAL A 32 -3.50 11.09 -33.08
CA VAL A 32 -4.51 10.21 -32.48
C VAL A 32 -5.83 10.39 -33.22
N ASP A 33 -6.32 9.31 -33.83
CA ASP A 33 -7.57 9.22 -34.58
C ASP A 33 -8.54 8.23 -33.90
N ARG A 34 -8.83 8.46 -32.61
CA ARG A 34 -9.56 7.52 -31.73
C ARG A 34 -10.89 8.07 -31.21
N ASN A 35 -11.67 8.79 -32.04
CA ASN A 35 -12.93 9.44 -31.61
C ASN A 35 -12.78 10.33 -30.36
N LEU A 36 -11.61 10.93 -30.17
CA LEU A 36 -11.37 11.88 -29.09
C LEU A 36 -12.03 13.23 -29.40
N THR A 37 -12.48 13.92 -28.35
CA THR A 37 -12.91 15.32 -28.50
C THR A 37 -11.72 16.19 -28.96
N PRO A 38 -11.97 17.33 -29.63
CA PRO A 38 -10.90 18.25 -30.02
C PRO A 38 -10.00 18.68 -28.86
N LEU A 39 -10.59 18.87 -27.67
CA LEU A 39 -9.86 19.20 -26.45
C LEU A 39 -8.99 18.02 -25.97
N ALA A 40 -9.53 16.81 -25.91
CA ALA A 40 -8.75 15.63 -25.54
C ALA A 40 -7.57 15.39 -26.50
N LYS A 41 -7.79 15.62 -27.81
CA LYS A 41 -6.74 15.54 -28.82
C LYS A 41 -5.63 16.59 -28.59
N SER A 42 -6.00 17.83 -28.29
CA SER A 42 -5.01 18.88 -28.02
C SER A 42 -4.21 18.61 -26.74
N CYS A 43 -4.83 18.01 -25.70
CA CYS A 43 -4.12 17.52 -24.53
C CYS A 43 -3.05 16.50 -24.91
N VAL A 44 -3.41 15.47 -25.69
CA VAL A 44 -2.47 14.41 -26.08
C VAL A 44 -1.34 14.96 -26.96
N GLU A 45 -1.66 15.80 -27.96
CA GLU A 45 -0.66 16.35 -28.89
C GLU A 45 0.35 17.27 -28.19
N CYS A 46 -0.11 18.08 -27.23
CA CYS A 46 0.76 18.94 -26.43
C CYS A 46 1.60 18.12 -25.43
N HIS A 47 0.94 17.26 -24.64
CA HIS A 47 1.63 16.45 -23.63
C HIS A 47 2.52 15.35 -24.20
N ALA A 48 2.36 14.97 -25.47
CA ALA A 48 3.32 14.11 -26.17
C ALA A 48 4.69 14.77 -26.30
N LYS A 49 4.77 16.10 -26.20
CA LYS A 49 6.00 16.89 -26.21
C LYS A 49 6.45 17.23 -24.79
N GLU A 50 5.54 17.72 -23.96
CA GLU A 50 5.86 18.21 -22.61
C GLU A 50 6.07 17.09 -21.58
N THR A 51 5.27 16.02 -21.66
CA THR A 51 5.31 14.88 -20.73
C THR A 51 5.21 13.55 -21.47
N PRO A 52 6.19 13.22 -22.34
CA PRO A 52 6.11 12.09 -23.27
C PRO A 52 5.92 10.74 -22.57
N GLY A 53 6.46 10.57 -21.36
CA GLY A 53 6.27 9.35 -20.57
C GLY A 53 4.82 9.11 -20.15
N ILE A 54 4.12 10.16 -19.71
CA ILE A 54 2.69 10.08 -19.33
C ILE A 54 1.83 9.67 -20.54
N VAL A 55 2.06 10.30 -21.69
CA VAL A 55 1.32 9.98 -22.91
C VAL A 55 1.65 8.58 -23.41
N ALA A 56 2.90 8.13 -23.29
CA ALA A 56 3.29 6.77 -23.64
C ALA A 56 2.58 5.72 -22.77
N ASP A 57 2.53 5.93 -21.45
CA ASP A 57 1.83 5.05 -20.52
C ASP A 57 0.33 5.02 -20.79
N TRP A 58 -0.31 6.19 -20.91
CA TRP A 58 -1.73 6.28 -21.25
C TRP A 58 -2.01 5.56 -22.57
N LYS A 59 -1.23 5.81 -23.63
CA LYS A 59 -1.42 5.18 -24.94
C LYS A 59 -1.40 3.65 -24.86
N ASN A 60 -0.59 3.09 -23.97
CA ASN A 60 -0.46 1.65 -23.74
C ASN A 60 -1.44 1.10 -22.70
N SER A 61 -2.27 1.95 -22.07
CA SER A 61 -3.29 1.55 -21.09
C SER A 61 -4.56 1.02 -21.77
N ARG A 62 -5.36 0.22 -21.07
CA ARG A 62 -6.71 -0.15 -21.56
C ARG A 62 -7.62 1.07 -21.68
N HIS A 63 -7.47 2.09 -20.82
CA HIS A 63 -8.23 3.34 -20.90
C HIS A 63 -8.11 4.02 -22.27
N ALA A 64 -6.90 4.16 -22.82
CA ALA A 64 -6.74 4.73 -24.16
C ALA A 64 -7.31 3.85 -25.28
N HIS A 65 -7.42 2.53 -25.07
CA HIS A 65 -8.02 1.62 -26.05
C HIS A 65 -9.54 1.70 -26.07
N VAL A 66 -10.17 2.02 -24.93
CA VAL A 66 -11.62 2.20 -24.81
C VAL A 66 -12.07 3.67 -24.89
N GLY A 67 -11.15 4.58 -25.20
CA GLY A 67 -11.45 6.00 -25.43
C GLY A 67 -11.49 6.89 -24.19
N VAL A 68 -11.14 6.37 -23.00
CA VAL A 68 -10.95 7.19 -21.80
C VAL A 68 -9.67 8.02 -21.97
N SER A 69 -9.85 9.34 -21.97
CA SER A 69 -8.86 10.35 -22.33
C SER A 69 -8.39 11.16 -21.13
N CYS A 70 -7.43 12.07 -21.35
CA CYS A 70 -6.92 12.97 -20.32
C CYS A 70 -8.05 13.79 -19.68
N THR A 71 -9.03 14.23 -20.49
CA THR A 71 -10.10 15.12 -20.02
C THR A 71 -11.13 14.39 -19.16
N ASP A 72 -11.35 13.10 -19.38
CA ASP A 72 -12.32 12.32 -18.60
C ASP A 72 -11.91 12.18 -17.12
N CYS A 73 -10.60 12.22 -16.86
CA CYS A 73 -10.05 12.13 -15.50
C CYS A 73 -9.66 13.49 -14.92
N HIS A 74 -9.01 14.35 -15.72
CA HIS A 74 -8.39 15.57 -15.20
C HIS A 74 -9.24 16.82 -15.36
N SER A 75 -10.27 16.82 -16.22
CA SER A 75 -11.09 18.02 -16.43
C SER A 75 -12.18 18.14 -15.38
N HIS A 76 -12.34 19.35 -14.87
CA HIS A 76 -13.28 19.70 -13.82
C HIS A 76 -14.00 21.01 -14.17
N PRO A 77 -15.24 21.19 -13.70
CA PRO A 77 -15.88 22.50 -13.64
C PRO A 77 -15.03 23.51 -12.85
N ALA A 78 -15.13 24.79 -13.20
CA ALA A 78 -14.36 25.87 -12.57
C ALA A 78 -14.63 26.03 -11.06
N ASP A 79 -15.82 25.65 -10.60
CA ASP A 79 -16.25 25.70 -9.21
C ASP A 79 -15.89 24.44 -8.41
N SER A 80 -15.27 23.44 -9.04
CA SER A 80 -14.81 22.23 -8.35
C SER A 80 -13.70 22.55 -7.35
N PRO A 81 -13.72 21.98 -6.13
CA PRO A 81 -12.63 22.16 -5.15
C PRO A 81 -11.30 21.54 -5.60
N MET A 82 -11.34 20.70 -6.64
CA MET A 82 -10.16 20.05 -7.23
C MET A 82 -9.55 20.86 -8.39
N ALA A 83 -10.32 21.78 -8.98
CA ALA A 83 -9.93 22.50 -10.19
C ALA A 83 -8.90 23.58 -9.89
N MET A 84 -7.80 23.60 -10.65
CA MET A 84 -6.90 24.76 -10.66
C MET A 84 -7.65 25.99 -11.14
N LYS A 85 -7.37 27.15 -10.52
CA LYS A 85 -8.04 28.41 -10.86
C LYS A 85 -7.80 28.84 -12.30
N GLN A 86 -6.60 28.59 -12.82
CA GLN A 86 -6.26 28.90 -14.20
C GLN A 86 -6.77 27.80 -15.13
N ALA A 87 -7.47 28.20 -16.19
CA ALA A 87 -7.88 27.28 -17.24
C ALA A 87 -6.67 26.67 -17.97
N HIS A 88 -6.82 25.42 -18.39
CA HIS A 88 -5.82 24.65 -19.10
C HIS A 88 -6.47 23.80 -20.23
N PRO A 89 -6.08 23.98 -21.50
CA PRO A 89 -5.07 24.93 -22.00
C PRO A 89 -5.42 26.39 -21.75
N LYS A 90 -4.42 27.28 -21.78
CA LYS A 90 -4.63 28.73 -21.63
C LYS A 90 -5.68 29.20 -22.64
N ASP A 91 -6.59 30.07 -22.21
CA ASP A 91 -7.69 30.64 -23.01
C ASP A 91 -8.77 29.62 -23.44
N SER A 92 -8.79 28.43 -22.82
CA SER A 92 -9.93 27.50 -22.87
C SER A 92 -10.89 27.76 -21.72
N ASN A 93 -12.09 27.15 -21.79
CA ASN A 93 -13.02 27.08 -20.65
C ASN A 93 -12.81 25.82 -19.79
N ASN A 94 -11.70 25.11 -19.99
CA ASN A 94 -11.43 23.85 -19.31
C ASN A 94 -10.57 24.12 -18.08
N HIS A 95 -10.99 23.64 -16.91
CA HIS A 95 -10.16 23.63 -15.72
C HIS A 95 -9.70 22.20 -15.46
N VAL A 96 -8.47 22.05 -14.97
CA VAL A 96 -7.91 20.72 -14.71
C VAL A 96 -7.40 20.59 -13.29
N SER A 97 -7.33 19.35 -12.82
CA SER A 97 -6.63 18.98 -11.59
C SER A 97 -5.49 18.01 -11.90
N ALA A 98 -4.35 18.18 -11.24
CA ALA A 98 -3.30 17.15 -11.23
C ALA A 98 -3.70 15.94 -10.37
N LEU A 99 -4.72 16.10 -9.53
CA LEU A 99 -5.23 15.08 -8.62
C LEU A 99 -6.44 14.39 -9.26
N VAL A 100 -6.50 13.07 -9.13
CA VAL A 100 -7.66 12.27 -9.55
C VAL A 100 -8.11 11.48 -8.33
N SER A 101 -9.23 11.90 -7.74
CA SER A 101 -9.79 11.26 -6.55
C SER A 101 -10.56 9.98 -6.92
N PRO A 102 -10.85 9.09 -5.96
CA PRO A 102 -11.73 7.96 -6.19
C PRO A 102 -13.12 8.34 -6.71
N LYS A 103 -13.64 9.55 -6.44
CA LYS A 103 -14.93 10.01 -6.97
C LYS A 103 -14.91 10.18 -8.49
N THR A 104 -13.74 10.45 -9.08
CA THR A 104 -13.59 10.45 -10.53
C THR A 104 -13.64 9.02 -11.08
N CYS A 105 -12.96 8.07 -10.42
CA CYS A 105 -12.98 6.66 -10.80
C CYS A 105 -14.39 6.05 -10.68
N GLU A 106 -15.13 6.43 -9.64
CA GLU A 106 -16.47 5.92 -9.30
C GLU A 106 -17.49 6.12 -10.42
N LYS A 107 -17.31 7.12 -11.29
CA LYS A 107 -18.16 7.35 -12.47
C LYS A 107 -18.22 6.15 -13.41
N CYS A 108 -17.16 5.33 -13.44
CA CYS A 108 -17.07 4.12 -14.26
C CYS A 108 -16.86 2.84 -13.43
N HIS A 109 -16.25 2.95 -12.25
CA HIS A 109 -15.82 1.85 -11.37
C HIS A 109 -16.52 1.92 -10.00
N ALA A 110 -17.84 2.06 -10.00
CA ALA A 110 -18.63 2.27 -8.79
C ALA A 110 -18.52 1.09 -7.81
N ASN A 111 -18.44 -0.13 -8.32
CA ASN A 111 -18.33 -1.33 -7.49
C ASN A 111 -16.97 -1.38 -6.79
N GLU A 112 -15.88 -1.18 -7.53
CA GLU A 112 -14.53 -1.22 -6.98
C GLU A 112 -14.31 -0.11 -5.94
N VAL A 113 -14.83 1.09 -6.20
CA VAL A 113 -14.76 2.20 -5.23
C VAL A 113 -15.58 1.89 -3.98
N LYS A 114 -16.78 1.32 -4.12
CA LYS A 114 -17.59 0.90 -2.97
C LYS A 114 -16.87 -0.13 -2.12
N GLU A 115 -16.36 -1.19 -2.74
CA GLU A 115 -15.60 -2.24 -2.03
C GLU A 115 -14.34 -1.71 -1.36
N PHE A 116 -13.61 -0.82 -2.05
CA PHE A 116 -12.44 -0.16 -1.47
C PHE A 116 -12.82 0.65 -0.23
N ASN A 117 -13.90 1.44 -0.29
CA ASN A 117 -14.38 2.27 0.82
C ASN A 117 -14.78 1.45 2.05
N GLU A 118 -15.23 0.21 1.84
CA GLU A 118 -15.60 -0.76 2.88
C GLU A 118 -14.39 -1.53 3.45
N SER A 119 -13.18 -1.24 2.95
CA SER A 119 -11.95 -1.95 3.31
C SER A 119 -11.12 -1.22 4.36
N GLY A 120 -10.25 -1.98 5.04
CA GLY A 120 -9.28 -1.40 5.97
C GLY A 120 -8.22 -0.52 5.31
N HIS A 121 -8.06 -0.58 3.98
CA HIS A 121 -7.17 0.31 3.23
C HIS A 121 -7.72 1.73 3.14
N ALA A 122 -9.04 1.91 3.08
CA ALA A 122 -9.63 3.24 2.94
C ALA A 122 -9.38 4.14 4.16
N ARG A 123 -9.29 3.55 5.36
CA ARG A 123 -8.89 4.28 6.58
C ARG A 123 -7.39 4.52 6.70
N GLY A 124 -6.57 4.09 5.72
CA GLY A 124 -5.11 4.11 5.75
C GLY A 124 -4.54 5.41 6.33
N GLY A 125 -4.89 6.54 5.73
CA GLY A 125 -4.41 7.86 6.11
C GLY A 125 -5.24 8.53 7.20
N ILE A 126 -6.56 8.43 7.09
CA ILE A 126 -7.52 9.04 8.02
C ILE A 126 -7.28 8.58 9.45
N GLN A 127 -7.04 7.29 9.66
CA GLN A 127 -6.80 6.76 11.01
C GLN A 127 -5.52 7.30 11.63
N VAL A 128 -4.49 7.61 10.82
CA VAL A 128 -3.19 8.07 11.31
C VAL A 128 -3.38 9.47 11.85
N TYR A 129 -3.99 10.35 11.06
CA TYR A 129 -4.29 11.71 11.49
C TYR A 129 -5.34 11.80 12.61
N ALA A 130 -6.22 10.81 12.75
CA ALA A 130 -7.19 10.75 13.84
C ALA A 130 -6.57 10.37 15.21
N LYS A 131 -5.35 9.83 15.23
CA LYS A 131 -4.70 9.32 16.45
C LYS A 131 -3.63 10.30 16.94
N LYS A 132 -3.89 10.98 18.05
CA LYS A 132 -2.89 11.87 18.69
C LYS A 132 -1.53 11.19 18.89
N GLY A 133 -1.50 9.94 19.34
CA GLY A 133 -0.25 9.21 19.53
C GLY A 133 0.57 9.02 18.25
N MET A 134 -0.07 8.90 17.08
CA MET A 134 0.64 8.84 15.80
C MET A 134 1.17 10.21 15.38
N LEU A 135 0.40 11.28 15.64
CA LEU A 135 0.87 12.65 15.38
C LEU A 135 2.05 13.01 16.28
N ASP A 136 2.01 12.63 17.56
CA ASP A 136 3.12 12.81 18.48
C ASP A 136 4.35 12.00 18.01
N LEU A 137 4.16 10.74 17.58
CA LEU A 137 5.23 9.92 17.00
C LEU A 137 5.92 10.64 15.82
N MET A 138 5.15 11.02 14.80
CA MET A 138 5.71 11.62 13.59
C MET A 138 6.34 12.98 13.83
N TYR A 139 5.66 13.89 14.54
CA TYR A 139 6.09 15.29 14.63
C TYR A 139 6.99 15.56 15.83
N HIS A 140 6.69 14.96 16.99
CA HIS A 140 7.44 15.22 18.22
C HIS A 140 8.65 14.29 18.38
N PHE A 141 8.47 12.97 18.24
CA PHE A 141 9.55 12.01 18.47
C PHE A 141 10.46 11.87 17.25
N GLU A 142 9.91 11.54 16.08
CA GLU A 142 10.68 11.34 14.85
C GLU A 142 11.09 12.67 14.21
N GLY A 143 10.16 13.62 14.14
CA GLY A 143 10.38 14.99 13.66
C GLY A 143 11.11 15.87 14.67
N ARG A 144 11.35 15.35 15.88
CA ARG A 144 12.08 16.01 16.98
C ARG A 144 11.50 17.37 17.38
N GLY A 145 10.22 17.63 17.09
CA GLY A 145 9.59 18.93 17.30
C GLY A 145 10.29 20.08 16.57
N HIS A 146 11.06 19.79 15.52
CA HIS A 146 11.83 20.79 14.82
C HIS A 146 10.91 21.80 14.11
N PRO A 147 11.09 23.13 14.28
CA PRO A 147 10.15 24.14 13.79
C PRO A 147 9.83 24.00 12.30
N ASP A 148 10.85 23.77 11.47
CA ASP A 148 10.68 23.73 10.01
C ASP A 148 10.72 22.31 9.41
N LEU A 149 11.18 21.30 10.16
CA LEU A 149 11.53 19.98 9.62
C LEU A 149 10.69 18.84 10.20
N GLN A 150 9.87 19.11 11.23
CA GLN A 150 9.09 18.07 11.91
C GLN A 150 8.12 17.30 11.00
N ILE A 151 7.73 17.87 9.86
CA ILE A 151 6.83 17.22 8.89
C ILE A 151 7.54 16.19 7.99
N SER A 152 8.87 16.09 8.02
CA SER A 152 9.61 15.18 7.14
C SER A 152 9.19 13.71 7.31
N PRO A 153 9.02 13.15 8.53
CA PRO A 153 8.59 11.75 8.69
C PRO A 153 7.19 11.49 8.12
N ASP A 154 6.28 12.47 8.23
CA ASP A 154 4.94 12.40 7.63
C ASP A 154 5.03 12.43 6.09
N SER A 155 5.60 13.50 5.55
CA SER A 155 5.56 13.82 4.11
C SER A 155 6.39 12.87 3.24
N THR A 156 7.51 12.33 3.74
CA THR A 156 8.37 11.41 2.96
C THR A 156 8.38 9.99 3.49
N GLY A 157 7.79 9.73 4.66
CA GLY A 157 7.75 8.41 5.31
C GLY A 157 6.33 7.85 5.37
N CYS A 158 5.69 7.98 6.53
CA CYS A 158 4.42 7.31 6.86
C CYS A 158 3.35 7.53 5.78
N MET A 159 3.22 8.76 5.30
CA MET A 159 2.11 9.11 4.41
C MET A 159 2.38 8.72 2.96
N GLN A 160 3.60 8.36 2.58
CA GLN A 160 3.83 7.77 1.27
C GLN A 160 3.16 6.40 1.12
N CYS A 161 2.96 5.68 2.24
CA CYS A 161 2.19 4.43 2.28
C CYS A 161 0.72 4.66 2.66
N HIS A 162 0.45 5.43 3.72
CA HIS A 162 -0.89 5.54 4.31
C HIS A 162 -1.86 6.47 3.56
N GLY A 163 -1.37 7.49 2.86
CA GLY A 163 -1.27 8.81 3.49
C GLY A 163 -2.35 9.88 3.45
N SER A 164 -2.11 10.89 2.62
CA SER A 164 -2.16 12.27 3.10
C SER A 164 -3.54 12.94 3.08
N VAL A 165 -3.74 13.97 3.91
CA VAL A 165 -4.82 14.94 3.72
C VAL A 165 -4.31 16.00 2.75
N ILE A 166 -4.74 15.90 1.50
CA ILE A 166 -4.25 16.75 0.42
C ILE A 166 -4.70 18.20 0.65
N LYS A 167 -3.73 19.09 0.76
CA LYS A 167 -3.95 20.53 0.90
C LYS A 167 -3.70 21.23 -0.42
N MET A 168 -4.45 22.30 -0.64
CA MET A 168 -4.35 23.15 -1.82
C MET A 168 -3.86 24.54 -1.43
N ASP A 169 -3.07 25.17 -2.29
CA ASP A 169 -2.66 26.56 -2.15
C ASP A 169 -3.74 27.54 -2.65
N ALA A 170 -3.40 28.83 -2.67
CA ALA A 170 -4.31 29.88 -3.12
C ALA A 170 -4.72 29.77 -4.59
N ASP A 171 -4.00 29.01 -5.42
CA ASP A 171 -4.29 28.79 -6.85
C ASP A 171 -4.98 27.44 -7.12
N ASN A 172 -5.38 26.74 -6.05
CA ASN A 172 -5.86 25.36 -6.09
C ASN A 172 -4.82 24.41 -6.73
N ARG A 173 -3.54 24.57 -6.38
CA ARG A 173 -2.50 23.57 -6.65
C ARG A 173 -2.19 22.79 -5.37
N PRO A 174 -1.93 21.48 -5.45
CA PRO A 174 -1.58 20.70 -4.28
C PRO A 174 -0.24 21.17 -3.69
N THR A 175 -0.17 21.27 -2.36
CA THR A 175 1.03 21.81 -1.70
C THR A 175 2.12 20.75 -1.55
N LYS A 176 3.39 21.21 -1.50
CA LYS A 176 4.58 20.33 -1.38
C LYS A 176 4.60 19.50 -0.08
N GLU A 177 3.87 19.93 0.94
CA GLU A 177 3.78 19.24 2.23
C GLU A 177 2.90 17.98 2.15
N THR A 178 2.00 17.90 1.17
CA THR A 178 1.00 16.83 1.07
C THR A 178 1.02 16.12 -0.29
N TRP A 179 1.79 16.62 -1.27
CA TRP A 179 1.89 16.05 -2.61
C TRP A 179 3.29 16.28 -3.21
N PRO A 180 3.86 15.35 -3.99
CA PRO A 180 3.28 14.11 -4.52
C PRO A 180 3.10 13.01 -3.47
N ASN A 181 2.02 12.23 -3.67
CA ASN A 181 1.67 11.13 -2.78
C ASN A 181 1.01 9.97 -3.56
N TYR A 182 1.31 8.74 -3.14
CA TYR A 182 0.75 7.49 -3.67
C TYR A 182 0.09 6.63 -2.60
N GLY A 183 -0.04 7.16 -1.38
CA GLY A 183 -0.59 6.46 -0.25
C GLY A 183 -2.02 5.99 -0.47
N ILE A 184 -2.35 4.86 0.15
CA ILE A 184 -3.57 4.11 -0.14
C ILE A 184 -4.84 4.82 0.33
N GLY A 185 -4.77 5.67 1.35
CA GLY A 185 -5.92 6.33 1.99
C GLY A 185 -5.85 7.86 1.98
N ASN A 186 -5.46 8.46 0.86
CA ASN A 186 -5.46 9.91 0.68
C ASN A 186 -6.86 10.50 0.84
N LEU A 187 -7.00 11.66 1.50
CA LEU A 187 -8.20 12.47 1.54
C LEU A 187 -8.05 13.67 0.60
N TYR A 188 -8.93 13.76 -0.41
CA TYR A 188 -8.92 14.80 -1.42
C TYR A 188 -9.83 16.00 -1.07
N PRO A 189 -9.60 17.19 -1.65
CA PRO A 189 -10.45 18.37 -1.47
C PRO A 189 -11.93 18.19 -1.82
N ASP A 190 -12.28 17.27 -2.73
CA ASP A 190 -13.67 16.92 -3.02
C ASP A 190 -14.31 15.97 -1.98
N GLY A 191 -13.58 15.61 -0.92
CA GLY A 191 -13.98 14.66 0.10
C GLY A 191 -13.89 13.19 -0.32
N GLY A 192 -13.34 12.90 -1.50
CA GLY A 192 -13.00 11.53 -1.90
C GLY A 192 -11.86 10.98 -1.04
N ILE A 193 -11.92 9.68 -0.70
CA ILE A 193 -10.93 9.02 0.16
C ILE A 193 -10.41 7.77 -0.55
N GLY A 194 -9.11 7.67 -0.78
CA GLY A 194 -8.45 6.49 -1.34
C GLY A 194 -7.27 6.78 -2.27
N GLY A 195 -6.59 5.72 -2.70
CA GLY A 195 -5.39 5.80 -3.52
C GLY A 195 -5.45 4.81 -4.67
N CYS A 196 -6.36 5.02 -5.64
CA CYS A 196 -6.60 4.07 -6.73
C CYS A 196 -5.38 3.81 -7.63
N LYS A 197 -4.31 4.61 -7.52
CA LYS A 197 -3.04 4.42 -8.25
C LYS A 197 -1.95 3.72 -7.44
N ALA A 198 -2.26 3.22 -6.24
CA ALA A 198 -1.27 2.60 -5.36
C ALA A 198 -0.80 1.23 -5.86
N CYS A 199 -1.70 0.43 -6.45
CA CYS A 199 -1.37 -0.94 -6.90
C CYS A 199 -1.19 -1.06 -8.42
N HIS A 200 -2.02 -0.35 -9.20
CA HIS A 200 -1.92 -0.26 -10.66
C HIS A 200 -1.67 1.21 -11.02
N SER A 201 -0.40 1.56 -11.12
CA SER A 201 0.02 2.96 -11.19
C SER A 201 -0.51 3.69 -12.43
N GLY A 202 -0.76 4.99 -12.25
CA GLY A 202 -1.03 5.88 -13.37
C GLY A 202 0.26 6.15 -14.15
N HIS A 203 0.26 6.22 -15.48
CA HIS A 203 -0.93 6.34 -16.35
C HIS A 203 -1.26 5.07 -17.14
N LYS A 204 -0.62 3.93 -16.81
CA LYS A 204 -0.85 2.67 -17.50
C LYS A 204 -2.04 1.88 -16.93
N PHE A 205 -2.30 1.99 -15.62
CA PHE A 205 -3.42 1.36 -14.91
C PHE A 205 -3.56 -0.14 -15.24
N ALA A 206 -2.44 -0.86 -15.27
CA ALA A 206 -2.41 -2.24 -15.72
C ALA A 206 -2.82 -3.20 -14.59
N VAL A 207 -3.84 -4.04 -14.84
CA VAL A 207 -4.20 -5.12 -13.91
C VAL A 207 -3.04 -6.10 -13.68
N SER A 208 -2.20 -6.33 -14.69
CA SER A 208 -1.01 -7.17 -14.59
C SER A 208 0.08 -6.61 -13.69
N GLU A 209 0.09 -5.30 -13.45
CA GLU A 209 0.95 -4.68 -12.44
C GLU A 209 0.42 -4.97 -11.03
N ALA A 210 -0.87 -4.70 -10.79
CA ALA A 210 -1.51 -4.91 -9.49
C ALA A 210 -1.51 -6.38 -9.05
N ARG A 211 -1.49 -7.33 -9.99
CA ARG A 211 -1.43 -8.77 -9.70
C ARG A 211 -0.04 -9.26 -9.27
N LYS A 212 1.01 -8.47 -9.42
CA LYS A 212 2.37 -8.87 -9.05
C LYS A 212 2.68 -8.47 -7.61
N PRO A 213 3.43 -9.29 -6.85
CA PRO A 213 3.83 -8.96 -5.47
C PRO A 213 4.51 -7.60 -5.31
N ALA A 214 5.23 -7.14 -6.34
CA ALA A 214 5.91 -5.85 -6.34
C ALA A 214 4.95 -4.64 -6.14
N ALA A 215 3.68 -4.75 -6.55
CA ALA A 215 2.69 -3.70 -6.32
C ALA A 215 2.35 -3.51 -4.83
N CYS A 216 2.46 -4.58 -4.02
CA CYS A 216 2.22 -4.53 -2.58
C CYS A 216 3.48 -4.13 -1.81
N ALA A 217 4.66 -4.52 -2.33
CA ALA A 217 5.96 -4.40 -1.67
C ALA A 217 6.43 -2.97 -1.41
N SER A 218 5.76 -1.95 -1.98
CA SER A 218 6.08 -0.55 -1.65
C SER A 218 5.62 -0.14 -0.25
N CYS A 219 4.63 -0.86 0.31
CA CYS A 219 4.06 -0.55 1.64
C CYS A 219 4.11 -1.75 2.60
N HIS A 220 3.99 -2.97 2.08
CA HIS A 220 3.96 -4.21 2.87
C HIS A 220 5.35 -4.84 2.95
N LEU A 221 6.22 -4.20 3.74
CA LEU A 221 7.62 -4.55 3.92
C LEU A 221 8.12 -4.09 5.30
N GLY A 222 9.36 -4.42 5.63
CA GLY A 222 10.06 -3.82 6.76
C GLY A 222 9.73 -4.47 8.12
N PRO A 223 10.12 -3.83 9.23
CA PRO A 223 10.23 -4.52 10.52
C PRO A 223 8.90 -4.91 11.17
N ASP A 224 7.84 -4.16 10.90
CA ASP A 224 6.55 -4.30 11.59
C ASP A 224 5.50 -5.06 10.76
N HIS A 225 5.66 -5.16 9.45
CA HIS A 225 4.84 -6.03 8.61
C HIS A 225 5.59 -6.46 7.34
N PRO A 226 6.61 -7.34 7.46
CA PRO A 226 7.46 -7.78 6.34
C PRO A 226 6.76 -8.76 5.41
N ASP A 227 5.58 -8.41 4.90
CA ASP A 227 4.76 -9.37 4.15
C ASP A 227 5.44 -9.79 2.83
N ILE A 228 6.16 -8.89 2.15
CA ILE A 228 6.92 -9.25 0.94
C ILE A 228 8.11 -10.15 1.25
N GLU A 229 8.81 -9.93 2.36
CA GLU A 229 9.94 -10.76 2.76
C GLU A 229 9.46 -12.14 3.23
N ILE A 230 8.32 -12.20 3.95
CA ILE A 230 7.65 -13.44 4.31
C ILE A 230 7.22 -14.21 3.05
N TYR A 231 6.60 -13.53 2.08
CA TYR A 231 6.20 -14.13 0.81
C TYR A 231 7.41 -14.74 0.09
N ASN A 232 8.51 -13.98 -0.03
CA ASN A 232 9.74 -14.45 -0.67
C ASN A 232 10.43 -15.59 0.08
N ASN A 233 10.26 -15.67 1.40
CA ASN A 233 10.73 -16.79 2.23
C ASN A 233 9.88 -18.06 2.07
N SER A 234 8.64 -17.94 1.58
CA SER A 234 7.72 -19.05 1.37
C SER A 234 8.00 -19.82 0.06
N MET A 235 7.50 -21.05 -0.03
CA MET A 235 7.52 -21.82 -1.29
C MET A 235 6.71 -21.15 -2.41
N HIS A 236 5.66 -20.38 -2.09
CA HIS A 236 4.90 -19.64 -3.10
C HIS A 236 5.76 -18.56 -3.77
N GLY A 237 6.46 -17.77 -2.95
CA GLY A 237 7.40 -16.76 -3.46
C GLY A 237 8.60 -17.37 -4.17
N HIS A 238 9.12 -18.50 -3.69
CA HIS A 238 10.18 -19.23 -4.37
C HIS A 238 9.80 -19.61 -5.81
N ILE A 239 8.60 -20.16 -6.01
CA ILE A 239 8.10 -20.53 -7.34
C ILE A 239 7.88 -19.26 -8.19
N PHE A 240 7.22 -18.23 -7.64
CA PHE A 240 7.02 -16.97 -8.35
C PHE A 240 8.33 -16.33 -8.80
N ASN A 241 9.36 -16.30 -7.96
CA ASN A 241 10.66 -15.72 -8.31
C ASN A 241 11.41 -16.55 -9.36
N SER A 242 11.14 -17.85 -9.44
CA SER A 242 11.79 -18.76 -10.40
C SER A 242 11.15 -18.70 -11.79
N GLU A 243 9.84 -18.59 -11.88
CA GLU A 243 9.11 -18.71 -13.17
C GLU A 243 8.01 -17.66 -13.39
N GLY A 244 7.71 -16.80 -12.42
CA GLY A 244 6.61 -15.85 -12.50
C GLY A 244 6.69 -14.88 -13.68
N SER A 245 7.88 -14.68 -14.27
CA SER A 245 8.04 -13.89 -15.50
C SER A 245 7.39 -14.52 -16.74
N THR A 246 7.10 -15.82 -16.73
CA THR A 246 6.49 -16.55 -17.87
C THR A 246 4.97 -16.69 -17.76
N TRP A 247 4.37 -16.20 -16.68
CA TRP A 247 2.94 -16.34 -16.40
C TRP A 247 2.10 -15.28 -17.12
N ASN A 248 0.82 -15.58 -17.30
CA ASN A 248 -0.14 -14.65 -17.88
C ASN A 248 -0.82 -13.84 -16.75
N PHE A 249 -0.56 -12.53 -16.69
CA PHE A 249 -1.18 -11.63 -15.69
C PHE A 249 -2.29 -10.74 -16.26
N ASP A 250 -2.54 -10.80 -17.58
CA ASP A 250 -3.44 -9.88 -18.28
C ASP A 250 -4.84 -10.47 -18.54
N SER A 251 -5.11 -11.67 -18.02
CA SER A 251 -6.45 -12.29 -18.01
C SER A 251 -7.51 -11.32 -17.49
N ALA A 252 -8.74 -11.43 -17.98
CA ALA A 252 -9.82 -10.58 -17.49
C ALA A 252 -10.04 -10.78 -15.97
N PRO A 253 -10.67 -9.83 -15.27
CA PRO A 253 -11.19 -10.08 -13.92
C PRO A 253 -12.00 -11.38 -13.89
N ASP A 254 -11.88 -12.14 -12.79
CA ASP A 254 -12.57 -13.41 -12.55
C ASP A 254 -12.23 -14.58 -13.50
N THR A 255 -11.39 -14.35 -14.53
CA THR A 255 -10.90 -15.41 -15.43
C THR A 255 -9.44 -15.76 -15.18
N TRP A 256 -8.80 -15.14 -14.19
CA TRP A 256 -7.40 -15.40 -13.85
C TRP A 256 -7.32 -16.59 -12.89
N ALA A 257 -6.94 -17.75 -13.41
CA ALA A 257 -6.97 -19.01 -12.70
C ALA A 257 -5.79 -19.91 -13.10
N VAL A 258 -5.59 -21.01 -12.40
CA VAL A 258 -4.63 -22.04 -12.84
C VAL A 258 -5.07 -22.56 -14.23
N PRO A 259 -4.19 -22.63 -15.26
CA PRO A 259 -2.73 -22.55 -15.21
C PRO A 259 -2.10 -21.20 -15.63
N ASP A 260 -2.84 -20.07 -15.62
CA ASP A 260 -2.25 -18.74 -15.90
C ASP A 260 -1.07 -18.42 -14.97
N TYR A 261 -1.11 -18.97 -13.75
CA TYR A 261 -0.05 -18.97 -12.76
C TYR A 261 0.06 -20.35 -12.08
N ARG A 262 1.22 -20.65 -11.50
CA ARG A 262 1.48 -21.91 -10.77
C ARG A 262 1.51 -21.75 -9.25
N ALA A 263 1.86 -20.57 -8.75
CA ALA A 263 1.82 -20.26 -7.32
C ALA A 263 1.08 -18.93 -7.08
N PRO A 264 0.39 -18.78 -5.94
CA PRO A 264 -0.38 -17.58 -5.65
C PRO A 264 0.54 -16.37 -5.45
N THR A 265 0.00 -15.20 -5.75
CA THR A 265 0.55 -13.89 -5.37
C THR A 265 -0.28 -13.26 -4.25
N CYS A 266 0.16 -12.11 -3.74
CA CYS A 266 -0.61 -11.30 -2.80
C CYS A 266 -2.05 -11.05 -3.31
N ALA A 267 -2.18 -10.63 -4.58
CA ALA A 267 -3.46 -10.35 -5.21
C ALA A 267 -4.32 -11.61 -5.37
N THR A 268 -3.73 -12.76 -5.70
CA THR A 268 -4.44 -14.05 -5.80
C THR A 268 -5.18 -14.37 -4.50
N CYS A 269 -4.49 -14.26 -3.35
CA CYS A 269 -5.06 -14.59 -2.05
C CYS A 269 -6.06 -13.55 -1.56
N HIS A 270 -5.78 -12.26 -1.74
CA HIS A 270 -6.48 -11.20 -1.02
C HIS A 270 -7.53 -10.44 -1.84
N MET A 271 -7.48 -10.45 -3.18
CA MET A 271 -8.29 -9.54 -4.00
C MET A 271 -8.88 -10.18 -5.26
N SER A 272 -8.11 -11.00 -5.97
CA SER A 272 -8.53 -11.52 -7.27
C SER A 272 -9.67 -12.52 -7.14
N GLY A 273 -10.55 -12.54 -8.15
CA GLY A 273 -11.47 -13.63 -8.36
C GLY A 273 -10.68 -14.89 -8.75
N VAL A 274 -10.94 -15.97 -8.03
CA VAL A 274 -10.20 -17.24 -8.12
C VAL A 274 -11.21 -18.36 -7.87
N GLY A 275 -11.34 -19.27 -8.83
CA GLY A 275 -12.36 -20.32 -8.79
C GLY A 275 -13.77 -19.74 -8.72
N GLU A 276 -14.51 -20.06 -7.67
CA GLU A 276 -15.86 -19.55 -7.42
C GLU A 276 -15.90 -18.11 -6.84
N LEU A 277 -14.74 -17.58 -6.42
CA LEU A 277 -14.67 -16.25 -5.81
C LEU A 277 -14.68 -15.17 -6.88
N GLN A 278 -15.41 -14.10 -6.58
CA GLN A 278 -15.35 -12.85 -7.36
C GLN A 278 -14.17 -11.99 -6.91
N THR A 279 -13.70 -11.15 -7.82
CA THR A 279 -12.74 -10.09 -7.54
C THR A 279 -13.35 -9.10 -6.56
N THR A 280 -12.52 -8.58 -5.64
CA THR A 280 -12.94 -7.56 -4.69
C THR A 280 -11.81 -6.56 -4.42
N HIS A 281 -12.17 -5.29 -4.24
CA HIS A 281 -11.28 -4.26 -3.69
C HIS A 281 -11.35 -4.15 -2.16
N ASN A 282 -12.19 -4.97 -1.50
CA ASN A 282 -12.21 -5.07 -0.05
C ASN A 282 -11.17 -6.09 0.46
N VAL A 283 -9.94 -5.62 0.68
CA VAL A 283 -8.84 -6.46 1.19
C VAL A 283 -9.08 -7.04 2.59
N SER A 284 -10.06 -6.53 3.34
CA SER A 284 -10.43 -7.08 4.65
C SER A 284 -11.27 -8.35 4.53
N ARG A 285 -11.93 -8.58 3.38
CA ARG A 285 -12.98 -9.59 3.20
C ARG A 285 -12.55 -10.99 3.60
N ARG A 286 -11.33 -11.40 3.23
CA ARG A 286 -10.82 -12.77 3.45
C ARG A 286 -9.96 -12.92 4.72
N LEU A 287 -9.96 -11.92 5.60
CA LEU A 287 -9.10 -11.90 6.80
C LEU A 287 -9.85 -12.39 8.05
N LYS A 288 -9.42 -13.52 8.61
CA LYS A 288 -9.94 -14.07 9.88
C LYS A 288 -9.39 -13.32 11.12
N TRP A 289 -8.08 -13.11 11.15
CA TRP A 289 -7.36 -12.54 12.30
C TRP A 289 -6.93 -11.10 12.05
N ASN A 290 -6.96 -10.27 13.09
CA ASN A 290 -6.23 -9.01 13.12
C ASN A 290 -4.79 -9.27 13.58
N LEU A 291 -3.85 -9.26 12.64
CA LEU A 291 -2.44 -9.60 12.90
C LEU A 291 -1.54 -8.38 13.16
N TRP A 292 -2.04 -7.15 12.99
CA TRP A 292 -1.26 -5.93 13.20
C TRP A 292 -1.47 -5.32 14.60
N ALA A 293 -2.52 -5.71 15.31
CA ALA A 293 -2.80 -5.20 16.66
C ALA A 293 -1.90 -5.85 17.74
N PRO A 294 -1.74 -5.22 18.92
CA PRO A 294 -1.00 -5.79 20.04
C PRO A 294 -1.51 -7.19 20.44
N HIS A 295 -2.83 -7.40 20.43
CA HIS A 295 -3.44 -8.71 20.61
C HIS A 295 -4.21 -9.11 19.36
N SER A 296 -4.12 -10.37 18.95
CA SER A 296 -4.79 -10.86 17.74
C SER A 296 -6.22 -11.25 18.06
N ASN A 297 -7.15 -10.35 17.71
CA ASN A 297 -8.57 -10.62 17.79
C ASN A 297 -9.10 -11.16 16.45
N LEU A 298 -10.19 -11.91 16.51
CA LEU A 298 -10.96 -12.25 15.32
C LEU A 298 -11.59 -10.98 14.72
N ARG A 299 -11.68 -10.93 13.39
CA ARG A 299 -12.27 -9.79 12.68
C ARG A 299 -13.78 -9.94 12.59
N THR A 300 -14.47 -9.39 13.59
CA THR A 300 -15.93 -9.45 13.74
C THR A 300 -16.63 -8.14 13.37
N GLY A 301 -15.89 -7.15 12.87
CA GLY A 301 -16.41 -5.79 12.66
C GLY A 301 -17.20 -5.57 11.36
N GLY A 302 -17.30 -6.57 10.49
CA GLY A 302 -17.89 -6.38 9.15
C GLY A 302 -17.10 -5.38 8.31
N ASN A 303 -17.77 -4.55 7.52
CA ASN A 303 -17.10 -3.54 6.69
C ASN A 303 -16.45 -2.41 7.52
N ASP A 304 -15.40 -1.81 6.97
CA ASP A 304 -14.84 -0.59 7.51
C ASP A 304 -15.79 0.59 7.29
N THR A 305 -15.91 1.48 8.28
CA THR A 305 -16.85 2.60 8.26
C THR A 305 -16.19 3.95 8.01
N ALA A 306 -14.85 4.03 7.93
CA ALA A 306 -14.14 5.30 8.01
C ALA A 306 -14.55 6.33 6.97
N VAL A 307 -14.74 5.89 5.72
CA VAL A 307 -15.17 6.75 4.62
C VAL A 307 -16.57 7.27 4.86
N SER A 308 -17.50 6.37 5.19
CA SER A 308 -18.91 6.73 5.41
C SER A 308 -19.08 7.67 6.61
N GLU A 309 -18.29 7.48 7.68
CA GLU A 309 -18.30 8.36 8.85
C GLU A 309 -17.73 9.74 8.53
N TYR A 310 -16.63 9.80 7.79
CA TYR A 310 -16.07 11.06 7.32
C TYR A 310 -17.07 11.82 6.43
N GLN A 311 -17.70 11.14 5.47
CA GLN A 311 -18.70 11.76 4.59
C GLN A 311 -19.90 12.32 5.35
N LYS A 312 -20.31 11.66 6.46
CA LYS A 312 -21.43 12.13 7.31
C LYS A 312 -21.05 13.28 8.24
N THR A 313 -19.81 13.32 8.72
CA THR A 313 -19.42 14.18 9.86
C THR A 313 -18.38 15.24 9.53
N GLY A 314 -17.63 15.07 8.43
CA GLY A 314 -16.44 15.85 8.08
C GLY A 314 -15.25 15.60 9.01
N LYS A 315 -15.32 14.62 9.92
CA LYS A 315 -14.28 14.38 10.95
C LYS A 315 -13.45 13.15 10.64
N LEU A 316 -12.14 13.29 10.82
CA LEU A 316 -11.21 12.16 10.79
C LEU A 316 -11.56 11.19 11.91
N ASN A 317 -11.48 9.89 11.62
CA ASN A 317 -11.90 8.82 12.52
C ASN A 317 -10.96 7.60 12.38
N VAL A 318 -11.08 6.63 13.28
CA VAL A 318 -10.21 5.44 13.28
C VAL A 318 -10.74 4.29 12.44
N GLY A 319 -11.94 4.42 11.86
CA GLY A 319 -12.68 3.37 11.17
C GLY A 319 -13.03 2.19 12.06
N THR A 320 -13.09 1.00 11.47
CA THR A 320 -13.39 -0.25 12.17
C THR A 320 -12.13 -1.12 12.25
N PRO A 321 -11.36 -1.10 13.37
CA PRO A 321 -10.11 -1.87 13.48
C PRO A 321 -10.25 -3.39 13.25
N LEU A 322 -11.44 -3.94 13.51
CA LEU A 322 -11.77 -5.35 13.31
C LEU A 322 -12.56 -5.60 12.02
N ALA A 323 -12.53 -4.66 11.06
CA ALA A 323 -13.17 -4.84 9.76
C ALA A 323 -12.71 -6.13 9.08
N GLY A 324 -13.62 -6.91 8.54
CA GLY A 324 -13.43 -8.24 7.97
C GLY A 324 -14.62 -8.63 7.10
N HIS A 325 -14.89 -9.93 6.97
CA HIS A 325 -16.08 -10.41 6.29
C HIS A 325 -17.36 -9.99 7.03
N VAL A 326 -18.41 -9.60 6.31
CA VAL A 326 -19.70 -9.16 6.89
C VAL A 326 -20.39 -10.27 7.68
N ASP A 327 -20.28 -11.51 7.23
CA ASP A 327 -20.79 -12.71 7.93
C ASP A 327 -19.80 -13.28 8.97
N GLY A 328 -18.71 -12.56 9.26
CA GLY A 328 -17.78 -12.91 10.33
C GLY A 328 -16.57 -13.78 9.94
N PRO A 329 -15.69 -14.07 10.90
CA PRO A 329 -14.34 -14.61 10.67
C PRO A 329 -14.34 -16.02 10.05
N ASP A 330 -15.36 -16.84 10.28
CA ASP A 330 -15.45 -18.18 9.70
C ASP A 330 -15.82 -18.14 8.22
N ALA A 331 -16.67 -17.19 7.82
CA ALA A 331 -16.93 -16.92 6.41
C ALA A 331 -15.66 -16.40 5.70
N ALA A 332 -14.91 -15.51 6.35
CA ALA A 332 -13.61 -15.05 5.86
C ALA A 332 -12.63 -16.23 5.61
N ARG A 333 -12.54 -17.16 6.59
CA ARG A 333 -11.73 -18.38 6.47
C ARG A 333 -12.23 -19.27 5.33
N LYS A 334 -13.54 -19.43 5.18
CA LYS A 334 -14.14 -20.24 4.11
C LYS A 334 -13.75 -19.71 2.73
N GLU A 335 -13.82 -18.40 2.51
CA GLU A 335 -13.37 -17.80 1.24
C GLU A 335 -11.85 -17.97 1.03
N MET A 336 -11.03 -17.76 2.06
CA MET A 336 -9.59 -18.01 1.94
C MET A 336 -9.27 -19.48 1.59
N MET A 337 -10.02 -20.43 2.17
CA MET A 337 -9.90 -21.85 1.86
C MET A 337 -10.27 -22.19 0.41
N MET A 338 -11.20 -21.45 -0.20
CA MET A 338 -11.53 -21.61 -1.62
C MET A 338 -10.33 -21.26 -2.51
N VAL A 339 -9.57 -20.19 -2.18
CA VAL A 339 -8.32 -19.88 -2.90
C VAL A 339 -7.33 -21.04 -2.84
N CYS A 340 -7.14 -21.64 -1.65
CA CYS A 340 -6.21 -22.76 -1.48
C CYS A 340 -6.62 -23.99 -2.31
N ARG A 341 -7.93 -24.22 -2.49
CA ARG A 341 -8.48 -25.40 -3.17
C ARG A 341 -8.23 -25.45 -4.66
N GLU A 342 -7.88 -24.33 -5.29
CA GLU A 342 -7.46 -24.33 -6.69
C GLU A 342 -6.16 -25.12 -6.93
N CYS A 343 -5.34 -25.32 -5.89
CA CYS A 343 -4.05 -25.99 -5.99
C CYS A 343 -3.88 -27.15 -4.99
N HIS A 344 -4.55 -27.10 -3.85
CA HIS A 344 -4.34 -28.00 -2.73
C HIS A 344 -5.61 -28.76 -2.34
N SER A 345 -5.44 -29.96 -1.79
CA SER A 345 -6.54 -30.69 -1.18
C SER A 345 -7.07 -29.96 0.07
N SER A 346 -8.32 -30.25 0.44
CA SER A 346 -8.91 -29.73 1.68
C SER A 346 -8.07 -30.09 2.90
N LEU A 347 -7.57 -31.33 2.99
CA LEU A 347 -6.72 -31.77 4.10
C LEU A 347 -5.44 -30.93 4.24
N HIS A 348 -4.78 -30.60 3.13
CA HIS A 348 -3.58 -29.74 3.17
C HIS A 348 -3.93 -28.37 3.77
N SER A 349 -4.98 -27.74 3.24
CA SER A 349 -5.38 -26.39 3.61
C SER A 349 -5.90 -26.31 5.05
N GLU A 350 -6.65 -27.32 5.50
CA GLU A 350 -7.14 -27.45 6.88
C GLU A 350 -5.98 -27.62 7.86
N ASN A 351 -5.02 -28.51 7.55
CA ASN A 351 -3.84 -28.69 8.37
C ASN A 351 -3.00 -27.41 8.46
N PHE A 352 -2.80 -26.71 7.33
CA PHE A 352 -2.08 -25.44 7.30
C PHE A 352 -2.68 -24.43 8.28
N PHE A 353 -3.99 -24.16 8.18
CA PHE A 353 -4.61 -23.17 9.06
C PHE A 353 -4.76 -23.65 10.50
N ALA A 354 -4.89 -24.95 10.76
CA ALA A 354 -4.85 -25.47 12.12
C ALA A 354 -3.48 -25.22 12.80
N MET A 355 -2.37 -25.38 12.07
CA MET A 355 -1.03 -25.06 12.57
C MET A 355 -0.85 -23.55 12.75
N ALA A 356 -1.23 -22.77 11.73
CA ALA A 356 -1.07 -21.31 11.77
C ALA A 356 -1.94 -20.67 12.87
N ASP A 357 -3.19 -21.12 13.06
CA ASP A 357 -4.08 -20.60 14.10
C ASP A 357 -3.49 -20.87 15.51
N LYS A 358 -2.90 -22.05 15.75
CA LYS A 358 -2.17 -22.34 17.00
C LYS A 358 -1.00 -21.40 17.23
N HIS A 359 -0.28 -21.01 16.18
CA HIS A 359 0.84 -20.07 16.30
C HIS A 359 0.38 -18.67 16.69
N VAL A 360 -0.76 -18.21 16.13
CA VAL A 360 -1.39 -16.94 16.54
C VAL A 360 -1.90 -17.00 17.99
N MET A 361 -2.47 -18.13 18.40
CA MET A 361 -2.90 -18.33 19.79
C MET A 361 -1.71 -18.35 20.77
N LEU A 362 -0.60 -18.99 20.41
CA LEU A 362 0.62 -18.98 21.21
C LEU A 362 1.17 -17.56 21.39
N TYR A 363 1.20 -16.77 20.33
CA TYR A 363 1.54 -15.35 20.44
C TYR A 363 0.61 -14.63 21.43
N ASN A 364 -0.70 -14.87 21.34
CA ASN A 364 -1.68 -14.22 22.20
C ASN A 364 -1.44 -14.54 23.68
N ASP A 365 -0.99 -15.74 24.01
CA ASP A 365 -0.58 -16.13 25.38
C ASP A 365 0.66 -15.35 25.84
N TYR A 366 1.70 -15.26 25.01
CA TYR A 366 2.87 -14.43 25.34
C TYR A 366 2.50 -12.95 25.57
N HIS A 367 1.67 -12.38 24.68
CA HIS A 367 1.21 -11.00 24.83
C HIS A 367 0.41 -10.82 26.13
N LYS A 368 -0.40 -11.80 26.53
CA LYS A 368 -1.16 -11.76 27.78
C LYS A 368 -0.22 -11.65 28.99
N ASP A 369 0.85 -12.43 29.02
CA ASP A 369 1.85 -12.38 30.10
C ASP A 369 2.60 -11.02 30.12
N ALA A 370 3.06 -10.55 28.95
CA ALA A 370 3.70 -9.25 28.81
C ALA A 370 2.79 -8.10 29.28
N LYS A 371 1.51 -8.15 28.90
CA LYS A 371 0.51 -7.15 29.26
C LYS A 371 0.19 -7.17 30.75
N ALA A 372 0.14 -8.35 31.38
CA ALA A 372 -0.05 -8.46 32.83
C ALA A 372 1.09 -7.80 33.61
N MET A 373 2.35 -8.02 33.20
CA MET A 373 3.50 -7.35 33.80
C MET A 373 3.45 -5.82 33.60
N LEU A 374 3.10 -5.36 32.39
CA LEU A 374 2.94 -3.93 32.10
C LEU A 374 1.87 -3.28 33.01
N ASP A 375 0.70 -3.91 33.13
CA ASP A 375 -0.41 -3.41 33.92
C ASP A 375 -0.07 -3.36 35.41
N ASP A 376 0.62 -4.37 35.94
CA ASP A 376 1.02 -4.40 37.35
C ASP A 376 2.06 -3.31 37.66
N LEU A 377 3.11 -3.16 36.84
CA LEU A 377 4.08 -2.07 36.98
C LEU A 377 3.42 -0.70 36.90
N LYS A 378 2.48 -0.52 35.96
CA LYS A 378 1.71 0.72 35.83
C LYS A 378 0.91 1.02 37.09
N SER A 379 0.22 0.03 37.65
CA SER A 379 -0.58 0.18 38.88
C SER A 379 0.27 0.59 40.10
N LYS A 380 1.53 0.15 40.13
CA LYS A 380 2.51 0.46 41.17
C LYS A 380 3.35 1.70 40.89
N LYS A 381 3.10 2.40 39.77
CA LYS A 381 3.88 3.56 39.30
C LYS A 381 5.37 3.24 39.11
N LEU A 382 5.67 2.02 38.65
CA LEU A 382 7.02 1.52 38.35
C LEU A 382 7.33 1.56 36.85
N LEU A 383 6.77 2.54 36.14
CA LEU A 383 7.04 2.85 34.75
C LEU A 383 7.35 4.34 34.64
N LYS A 384 8.31 4.72 33.79
CA LYS A 384 8.55 6.14 33.47
C LYS A 384 7.37 6.71 32.69
N GLU A 385 7.17 8.02 32.81
CA GLU A 385 6.11 8.73 32.08
C GLU A 385 6.33 8.67 30.56
N ASP A 386 7.59 8.80 30.11
CA ASP A 386 7.98 8.62 28.72
C ASP A 386 8.24 7.12 28.42
N PRO A 387 7.40 6.45 27.60
CA PRO A 387 7.57 5.05 27.25
C PRO A 387 8.88 4.76 26.50
N TRP A 388 9.44 5.73 25.77
CA TRP A 388 10.67 5.53 25.01
C TRP A 388 11.93 5.62 25.89
N ALA A 389 11.85 6.35 27.00
CA ALA A 389 12.90 6.38 28.03
C ALA A 389 12.86 5.17 28.99
N ASP A 390 11.78 4.39 28.99
CA ASP A 390 11.61 3.20 29.83
C ASP A 390 11.97 1.93 29.07
N GLU A 391 12.96 1.18 29.56
CA GLU A 391 13.42 -0.04 28.91
C GLU A 391 12.32 -1.12 28.84
N PHE A 392 11.53 -1.30 29.91
CA PHE A 392 10.41 -2.24 29.91
C PHE A 392 9.39 -1.88 28.82
N GLN A 393 9.01 -0.60 28.74
CA GLN A 393 8.00 -0.16 27.76
C GLN A 393 8.51 -0.25 26.32
N ARG A 394 9.78 0.04 26.06
CA ARG A 394 10.39 -0.17 24.74
C ARG A 394 10.42 -1.64 24.32
N ILE A 395 10.83 -2.53 25.22
CA ILE A 395 10.85 -3.97 24.93
C ILE A 395 9.43 -4.48 24.71
N TYR A 396 8.46 -4.05 25.54
CA TYR A 396 7.06 -4.37 25.35
C TYR A 396 6.55 -3.91 23.99
N TYR A 397 6.90 -2.69 23.55
CA TYR A 397 6.53 -2.17 22.24
C TYR A 397 7.04 -3.06 21.10
N HIS A 398 8.34 -3.37 21.08
CA HIS A 398 8.91 -4.25 20.06
C HIS A 398 8.21 -5.61 20.08
N LEU A 399 8.07 -6.21 21.27
CA LEU A 399 7.51 -7.57 21.45
C LEU A 399 6.22 -7.77 20.67
N TRP A 400 5.30 -6.79 20.72
CA TRP A 400 4.04 -6.90 20.01
C TRP A 400 4.10 -6.30 18.59
N HIS A 401 4.85 -5.21 18.39
CA HIS A 401 4.87 -4.42 17.15
C HIS A 401 5.76 -5.05 16.06
N HIS A 402 6.93 -5.57 16.40
CA HIS A 402 7.87 -6.18 15.47
C HIS A 402 7.85 -7.69 15.59
N GLU A 403 8.41 -8.27 16.66
CA GLU A 403 8.56 -9.74 16.78
C GLU A 403 7.19 -10.44 16.71
N GLY A 404 6.21 -9.88 17.42
CA GLY A 404 4.86 -10.42 17.47
C GLY A 404 4.16 -10.44 16.12
N ARG A 405 4.23 -9.34 15.36
CA ARG A 405 3.63 -9.27 14.03
C ARG A 405 4.33 -10.24 13.07
N ARG A 406 5.67 -10.24 13.06
CA ARG A 406 6.49 -11.17 12.28
C ARG A 406 6.18 -12.64 12.56
N MET A 407 6.08 -13.01 13.83
CA MET A 407 5.70 -14.37 14.27
C MET A 407 4.36 -14.80 13.66
N ARG A 408 3.33 -13.96 13.77
CA ARG A 408 1.96 -14.28 13.34
C ARG A 408 1.80 -14.26 11.82
N GLN A 409 2.32 -13.23 11.16
CA GLN A 409 2.26 -13.07 9.71
C GLN A 409 3.09 -14.15 9.01
N GLY A 410 4.29 -14.45 9.53
CA GLY A 410 5.16 -15.53 9.04
C GLY A 410 4.45 -16.88 9.03
N ALA A 411 3.72 -17.22 10.10
CA ALA A 411 2.92 -18.45 10.14
C ALA A 411 1.74 -18.43 9.17
N MET A 412 1.03 -17.30 9.04
CA MET A 412 -0.15 -17.20 8.18
C MET A 412 0.15 -17.15 6.68
N MET A 413 1.38 -16.85 6.30
CA MET A 413 1.83 -16.80 4.89
C MET A 413 2.95 -17.79 4.57
N ASN A 414 3.18 -18.78 5.44
CA ASN A 414 4.13 -19.88 5.24
C ASN A 414 5.60 -19.42 5.04
N GLY A 415 6.02 -18.38 5.75
CA GLY A 415 7.41 -17.94 5.84
C GLY A 415 8.05 -18.48 7.13
N PRO A 416 8.71 -19.65 7.09
CA PRO A 416 9.22 -20.32 8.29
C PRO A 416 10.26 -19.51 9.07
N ASP A 417 11.11 -18.73 8.38
CA ASP A 417 12.15 -17.94 9.03
C ASP A 417 11.54 -16.78 9.86
N TYR A 418 10.50 -16.15 9.32
CA TYR A 418 9.74 -15.10 10.00
C TYR A 418 8.84 -15.63 11.12
N ALA A 419 8.30 -16.84 10.95
CA ALA A 419 7.55 -17.50 12.02
C ALA A 419 8.48 -17.86 13.20
N HIS A 420 9.74 -18.18 12.93
CA HIS A 420 10.70 -18.68 13.91
C HIS A 420 11.76 -17.65 14.35
N TRP A 421 12.81 -17.44 13.55
CA TRP A 421 14.00 -16.67 13.94
C TRP A 421 13.70 -15.19 14.14
N HIS A 422 12.94 -14.58 13.23
CA HIS A 422 12.48 -13.19 13.37
C HIS A 422 11.17 -13.04 14.14
N GLY A 423 10.61 -14.16 14.62
CA GLY A 423 9.32 -14.23 15.29
C GLY A 423 9.46 -14.79 16.70
N VAL A 424 9.09 -16.06 16.88
CA VAL A 424 9.01 -16.67 18.21
C VAL A 424 10.34 -16.66 18.98
N PHE A 425 11.48 -16.71 18.29
CA PHE A 425 12.79 -16.71 18.94
C PHE A 425 13.07 -15.38 19.65
N GLU A 426 12.96 -14.27 18.93
CA GLU A 426 13.14 -12.91 19.46
C GLU A 426 12.06 -12.59 20.51
N LEU A 427 10.80 -12.95 20.24
CA LEU A 427 9.68 -12.73 21.17
C LEU A 427 9.89 -13.44 22.52
N LYS A 428 10.36 -14.70 22.49
CA LYS A 428 10.69 -15.46 23.71
C LYS A 428 11.83 -14.81 24.49
N ASP A 429 12.81 -14.21 23.82
CA ASP A 429 13.89 -13.48 24.49
C ASP A 429 13.39 -12.17 25.11
N ASP A 430 12.50 -11.45 24.44
CA ASP A 430 11.91 -10.22 24.97
C ASP A 430 11.03 -10.47 26.19
N ILE A 431 10.24 -11.54 26.21
CA ILE A 431 9.49 -11.96 27.40
C ILE A 431 10.40 -12.20 28.61
N ARG A 432 11.58 -12.81 28.39
CA ARG A 432 12.56 -13.05 29.47
C ARG A 432 13.12 -11.74 30.01
N LYS A 433 13.49 -10.81 29.13
CA LYS A 433 13.97 -9.47 29.53
C LYS A 433 12.89 -8.69 30.29
N LEU A 434 11.65 -8.72 29.82
CA LEU A 434 10.53 -8.09 30.52
C LEU A 434 10.37 -8.66 31.93
N LYS A 435 10.47 -9.98 32.08
CA LYS A 435 10.39 -10.64 33.38
C LYS A 435 11.53 -10.22 34.31
N ASP A 436 12.76 -10.16 33.83
CA ASP A 436 13.92 -9.75 34.64
C ASP A 436 13.76 -8.30 35.15
N ILE A 437 13.31 -7.38 34.28
CA ILE A 437 13.06 -5.99 34.67
C ILE A 437 11.88 -5.91 35.65
N TYR A 438 10.80 -6.64 35.38
CA TYR A 438 9.61 -6.71 36.24
C TYR A 438 9.97 -7.18 37.66
N ASP A 439 10.67 -8.31 37.78
CA ASP A 439 11.06 -8.89 39.06
C ASP A 439 12.01 -7.95 39.83
N LYS A 440 12.95 -7.29 39.12
CA LYS A 440 13.85 -6.29 39.70
C LYS A 440 13.10 -5.07 40.23
N ARG A 441 12.16 -4.52 39.47
CA ARG A 441 11.36 -3.35 39.87
C ARG A 441 10.42 -3.68 41.02
N LEU A 442 9.78 -4.85 41.01
CA LEU A 442 8.95 -5.30 42.14
C LEU A 442 9.76 -5.49 43.42
N LYS A 443 10.98 -6.03 43.33
CA LYS A 443 11.84 -6.25 44.50
C LYS A 443 12.38 -4.93 45.08
N SER A 444 12.77 -4.00 44.22
CA SER A 444 13.39 -2.73 44.64
C SER A 444 12.37 -1.63 44.98
N GLY A 445 11.18 -1.66 44.38
CA GLY A 445 10.21 -0.57 44.46
C GLY A 445 10.64 0.70 43.72
N THR A 446 11.66 0.60 42.85
CA THR A 446 12.24 1.74 42.13
C THR A 446 12.39 1.43 40.64
N ILE A 447 12.40 2.47 39.82
CA ILE A 447 12.76 2.41 38.40
C ILE A 447 14.27 2.65 38.29
N GLU A 448 14.99 1.79 37.58
CA GLU A 448 16.43 1.90 37.34
C GLU A 448 16.89 3.08 36.48
#